data_AF-A0A1V5E2B6-F1
#
_entry.id   AF-A0A1V5E2B6-F1
#
_cell.length_a   1.000
_cell.length_b   1.000
_cell.length_c   1.000
_cell.angle_alpha   90.00
_cell.angle_beta   90.00
_cell.angle_gamma   90.00
#
_symmetry.space_group_name_H-M   'P 1'
#
loop_
_entity.id
_entity.type
_entity.pdbx_description
1 polymer ?
#
loop_
_entity_poly.entity_id
_entity_poly.type
_entity_poly.pdbx_seq_one_letter_code
_entity_poly.pdbx_strand_id
1 'polypeptide(L)'
;MHKLGFRGRYILFDLPEFSALQKYYLGSLNMPLVERGAPASGKPGILCTSDPDLIGSVTRQQAQTGLFVATWSLSETELAFRKRFMTLPAVDAAGAFLIAYQRDFGGIDNPRFFDAWRETKPAVHWVHSEIAHMPGNYYLFGHKGPS
;
A
#
# COMPACT_ATOMS: atom_id res chain seq x y z
N MET A 1 1.76 11.90 18.58
CA MET A 1 1.24 10.81 17.72
C MET A 1 0.27 9.99 18.56
N HIS A 2 -0.99 9.83 18.14
CA HIS A 2 -1.99 9.06 18.89
C HIS A 2 -1.98 7.59 18.49
N LYS A 3 -1.92 6.68 19.47
CA LYS A 3 -2.01 5.23 19.24
C LYS A 3 -3.49 4.86 19.15
N LEU A 4 -4.02 4.67 17.94
CA LEU A 4 -5.43 4.34 17.69
C LEU A 4 -5.79 2.87 18.02
N GLY A 5 -4.87 2.11 18.61
CA GLY A 5 -5.16 0.80 19.21
C GLY A 5 -5.06 -0.41 18.29
N PHE A 6 -4.70 -0.27 17.02
CA PHE A 6 -4.42 -1.43 16.15
C PHE A 6 -3.20 -2.19 16.66
N ARG A 7 -3.35 -3.51 16.80
CA ARG A 7 -2.32 -4.43 17.36
C ARG A 7 -1.80 -5.43 16.33
N GLY A 8 -2.15 -5.26 15.06
CA GLY A 8 -1.65 -6.10 13.98
C GLY A 8 -0.27 -5.66 13.50
N ARG A 9 -0.03 -5.88 12.21
CA ARG A 9 1.22 -5.53 11.56
C ARG A 9 1.04 -4.36 10.61
N TYR A 10 2.01 -3.45 10.62
CA TYR A 10 2.22 -2.46 9.59
C TYR A 10 3.46 -2.80 8.79
N ILE A 11 3.38 -2.65 7.47
CA ILE A 11 4.53 -2.67 6.58
C ILE A 11 4.55 -1.33 5.86
N LEU A 12 5.54 -0.51 6.17
CA LEU A 12 5.79 0.79 5.56
C LEU A 12 6.87 0.58 4.50
N PHE A 13 6.48 0.72 3.24
CA PHE A 13 7.38 0.65 2.10
C PHE A 13 7.67 2.06 1.60
N ASP A 14 8.95 2.43 1.53
CA ASP A 14 9.38 3.75 1.09
C ASP A 14 10.80 3.70 0.50
N LEU A 15 11.30 4.82 0.00
CA LEU A 15 12.71 4.96 -0.38
C LEU A 15 13.63 4.64 0.82
N PRO A 16 14.87 4.19 0.59
CA PRO A 16 15.79 3.79 1.66
C PRO A 16 15.96 4.85 2.75
N GLU A 17 16.10 6.12 2.36
CA GLU A 17 16.31 7.25 3.26
C GLU A 17 15.05 7.51 4.10
N PHE A 18 13.88 7.50 3.49
CA PHE A 18 12.61 7.69 4.18
C PHE A 18 12.28 6.52 5.12
N SER A 19 12.56 5.28 4.69
CA SER A 19 12.43 4.10 5.55
C SER A 19 13.33 4.19 6.79
N ALA A 20 14.56 4.70 6.64
CA ALA A 20 15.48 4.92 7.76
C ALA A 20 14.96 6.00 8.72
N LEU A 21 14.47 7.13 8.18
CA LEU A 21 13.87 8.21 8.97
C LEU A 21 12.61 7.75 9.72
N GLN A 22 11.74 6.99 9.06
CA GLN A 22 10.55 6.38 9.66
C GLN A 22 10.94 5.42 10.79
N LYS A 23 11.93 4.53 10.56
CA LYS A 23 12.44 3.62 11.59
C LYS A 23 12.97 4.40 12.80
N TYR A 24 13.78 5.43 12.57
CA TYR A 24 14.33 6.26 13.65
C TYR A 24 13.23 6.97 14.46
N TYR A 25 12.31 7.66 13.78
CA TYR A 25 11.24 8.42 14.42
C TYR A 25 10.27 7.53 15.20
N LEU A 26 9.86 6.39 14.63
CA LEU A 26 8.98 5.44 15.31
C LEU A 26 9.69 4.78 16.50
N GLY A 27 10.98 4.50 16.36
CA GLY A 27 11.82 3.96 17.44
C GLY A 27 11.95 4.92 18.61
N SER A 28 12.16 6.22 18.37
CA SER A 28 12.24 7.22 19.44
C SER A 28 10.92 7.39 20.21
N LEU A 29 9.79 7.02 19.60
CA LEU A 29 8.48 6.96 20.23
C LEU A 29 8.16 5.62 20.91
N ASN A 30 9.15 4.72 21.02
CA ASN A 30 8.99 3.36 21.57
C ASN A 30 7.86 2.57 20.86
N MET A 31 7.75 2.71 19.54
CA MET A 31 6.84 1.89 18.74
C MET A 31 7.45 0.50 18.51
N PRO A 32 6.63 -0.57 18.41
CA PRO A 32 7.11 -1.94 18.26
C PRO A 32 7.65 -2.20 16.84
N LEU A 33 8.90 -1.82 16.59
CA LEU A 33 9.58 -2.08 15.33
C LEU A 33 9.91 -3.57 15.18
N VAL A 34 9.81 -4.08 13.95
CA VAL A 34 10.22 -5.46 13.62
C VAL A 34 11.40 -5.46 12.64
N GLU A 35 12.25 -6.47 12.77
CA GLU A 35 13.43 -6.64 11.93
C GLU A 35 13.11 -7.28 10.56
N ARG A 36 14.04 -7.16 9.61
CA ARG A 36 13.86 -7.52 8.18
C ARG A 36 13.35 -8.95 7.93
N GLY A 37 13.60 -9.92 8.82
CA GLY A 37 13.10 -11.30 8.69
C GLY A 37 11.66 -11.54 9.20
N ALA A 38 11.00 -10.51 9.74
CA ALA A 38 9.68 -10.65 10.34
C ALA A 38 8.46 -10.77 9.39
N PRO A 39 8.45 -10.33 8.12
CA PRO A 39 7.20 -10.30 7.34
C PRO A 39 6.58 -11.69 7.13
N ALA A 40 7.34 -12.78 7.07
CA ALA A 40 6.76 -14.13 7.05
C ALA A 40 6.12 -14.54 8.40
N SER A 41 6.63 -14.04 9.53
CA SER A 41 6.35 -14.58 10.87
C SER A 41 4.97 -14.27 11.47
N GLY A 42 4.13 -13.47 10.80
CA GLY A 42 2.83 -12.99 11.35
C GLY A 42 2.89 -12.11 12.62
N LYS A 43 4.06 -11.95 13.26
CA LYS A 43 4.26 -11.11 14.45
C LYS A 43 3.76 -9.66 14.27
N PRO A 44 2.99 -9.14 15.25
CA PRO A 44 2.64 -7.72 15.34
C PRO A 44 3.85 -6.78 15.32
N GLY A 45 3.61 -5.55 14.91
CA GLY A 45 4.63 -4.48 14.91
C GLY A 45 4.75 -3.76 13.57
N ILE A 46 5.78 -2.94 13.43
CA ILE A 46 5.98 -2.06 12.28
C ILE A 46 7.29 -2.42 11.58
N LEU A 47 7.19 -2.86 10.33
CA LEU A 47 8.32 -3.06 9.43
C LEU A 47 8.46 -1.80 8.57
N CYS A 48 9.60 -1.11 8.64
CA CYS A 48 9.96 -0.07 7.69
C CYS A 48 10.97 -0.67 6.71
N THR A 49 10.71 -0.61 5.40
CA THR A 49 11.56 -1.27 4.40
C THR A 49 11.53 -0.56 3.06
N SER A 50 12.65 -0.61 2.34
CA SER A 50 12.74 -0.23 0.92
C SER A 50 12.95 -1.44 0.01
N ASP A 51 12.89 -2.65 0.59
CA ASP A 51 13.15 -3.91 -0.09
C ASP A 51 11.83 -4.54 -0.59
N PRO A 52 11.61 -4.59 -1.92
CA PRO A 52 10.40 -5.19 -2.49
C PRO A 52 10.32 -6.71 -2.27
N ASP A 53 11.43 -7.40 -2.03
CA ASP A 53 11.42 -8.85 -1.77
C ASP A 53 10.78 -9.15 -0.41
N LEU A 54 10.93 -8.26 0.57
CA LEU A 54 10.23 -8.36 1.85
C LEU A 54 8.72 -8.17 1.71
N ILE A 55 8.29 -7.30 0.79
CA ILE A 55 6.87 -7.16 0.42
C ILE A 55 6.38 -8.43 -0.29
N GLY A 56 7.20 -8.97 -1.19
CA GLY A 56 6.94 -10.21 -1.91
C GLY A 56 6.81 -11.46 -1.01
N SER A 57 7.45 -11.44 0.16
CA SER A 57 7.42 -12.54 1.13
C SER A 57 6.09 -12.69 1.89
N VAL A 58 5.23 -11.66 1.87
CA VAL A 58 3.90 -11.73 2.48
C VAL A 58 3.04 -12.69 1.66
N THR A 59 2.47 -13.72 2.28
CA THR A 59 1.69 -14.71 1.53
C THR A 59 0.34 -14.12 1.07
N ARG A 60 -0.24 -14.67 0.00
CA ARG A 60 -1.59 -14.28 -0.44
C ARG A 60 -2.62 -14.40 0.69
N GLN A 61 -2.53 -15.45 1.51
CA GLN A 61 -3.43 -15.67 2.65
C GLN A 61 -3.29 -14.57 3.72
N GLN A 62 -2.07 -14.13 4.00
CA GLN A 62 -1.83 -13.02 4.92
C GLN A 62 -2.36 -11.69 4.34
N ALA A 63 -2.16 -11.46 3.04
CA ALA A 63 -2.58 -10.23 2.38
C ALA A 63 -4.11 -10.07 2.34
N GLN A 64 -4.87 -11.17 2.23
CA GLN A 64 -6.34 -11.15 2.15
C GLN A 64 -7.04 -10.55 3.37
N THR A 65 -6.38 -10.47 4.53
CA THR A 65 -6.90 -9.83 5.74
C THR A 65 -6.33 -8.42 5.94
N GLY A 66 -5.47 -7.96 5.02
CA GLY A 66 -4.80 -6.67 5.07
C GLY A 66 -5.46 -5.60 4.22
N LEU A 67 -5.11 -4.35 4.55
CA LEU A 67 -5.43 -3.15 3.78
C LEU A 67 -4.16 -2.67 3.07
N PHE A 68 -4.22 -2.54 1.75
CA PHE A 68 -3.19 -1.86 0.97
C PHE A 68 -3.51 -0.36 0.89
N VAL A 69 -2.55 0.50 1.26
CA VAL A 69 -2.71 1.96 1.22
C VAL A 69 -1.61 2.57 0.36
N ALA A 70 -2.00 3.37 -0.63
CA ALA A 70 -1.07 4.15 -1.45
C ALA A 70 -1.68 5.49 -1.85
N THR A 71 -1.42 6.52 -1.06
CA THR A 71 -1.91 7.88 -1.33
C THR A 71 -0.80 8.67 -2.02
N TRP A 72 -0.96 8.91 -3.32
CA TRP A 72 -0.02 9.54 -4.28
C TRP A 72 1.25 8.74 -4.59
N SER A 73 1.78 7.98 -3.63
CA SER A 73 3.03 7.24 -3.81
C SER A 73 3.05 6.36 -5.06
N LEU A 74 1.96 5.63 -5.31
CA LEU A 74 1.88 4.72 -6.46
C LEU A 74 1.70 5.46 -7.78
N SER A 75 0.92 6.54 -7.83
CA SER A 75 0.70 7.35 -9.04
C SER A 75 1.90 8.24 -9.40
N GLU A 76 2.81 8.46 -8.45
CA GLU A 76 4.04 9.21 -8.64
C GLU A 76 5.28 8.34 -8.90
N THR A 77 5.11 7.03 -8.76
CA THR A 77 6.18 6.07 -9.03
C THR A 77 6.30 5.77 -10.53
N GLU A 78 7.54 5.61 -11.00
CA GLU A 78 7.86 5.18 -12.37
C GLU A 78 7.06 3.93 -12.79
N LEU A 79 6.58 3.93 -14.03
CA LEU A 79 5.57 3.00 -14.53
C LEU A 79 6.01 1.52 -14.48
N ALA A 80 7.26 1.22 -14.83
CA ALA A 80 7.78 -0.15 -14.82
C ALA A 80 7.90 -0.68 -13.39
N PHE A 81 8.41 0.12 -12.45
CA PHE A 81 8.43 -0.25 -11.03
C PHE A 81 7.01 -0.44 -10.49
N ARG A 82 6.11 0.51 -10.76
CA ARG A 82 4.69 0.45 -10.36
C ARG A 82 4.03 -0.86 -10.79
N LYS A 83 4.18 -1.24 -12.07
CA LYS A 83 3.63 -2.50 -12.61
C LYS A 83 4.16 -3.72 -11.88
N ARG A 84 5.48 -3.79 -11.63
CA ARG A 84 6.10 -4.89 -10.87
C ARG A 84 5.59 -4.93 -9.43
N PHE A 85 5.55 -3.79 -8.76
CA PHE A 85 5.13 -3.68 -7.37
C PHE A 85 3.69 -4.14 -7.16
N MET A 86 2.79 -3.80 -8.08
CA MET A 86 1.38 -4.18 -8.01
C MET A 86 1.10 -5.67 -8.24
N THR A 87 2.09 -6.43 -8.74
CA THR A 87 2.00 -7.90 -8.84
C THR A 87 2.45 -8.62 -7.57
N LEU A 88 3.06 -7.91 -6.61
CA LEU A 88 3.51 -8.52 -5.37
C LEU A 88 2.30 -9.05 -4.57
N PRO A 89 2.38 -10.24 -3.95
CA PRO A 89 1.23 -10.84 -3.27
C PRO A 89 0.61 -9.94 -2.18
N ALA A 90 1.42 -9.18 -1.43
CA ALA A 90 0.94 -8.21 -0.44
C ALA A 90 -0.01 -7.16 -1.02
N VAL A 91 0.18 -6.80 -2.29
CA VAL A 91 -0.58 -5.77 -3.00
C VAL A 91 -1.71 -6.42 -3.78
N ASP A 92 -1.41 -7.38 -4.64
CA ASP A 92 -2.38 -8.02 -5.54
C ASP A 92 -3.51 -8.75 -4.78
N ALA A 93 -3.15 -9.43 -3.69
CA ALA A 93 -4.08 -10.25 -2.92
C ALA A 93 -4.71 -9.52 -1.73
N ALA A 94 -4.43 -8.22 -1.53
CA ALA A 94 -4.97 -7.44 -0.42
C ALA A 94 -6.51 -7.61 -0.29
N GLY A 95 -7.00 -7.62 0.94
CA GLY A 95 -8.43 -7.72 1.25
C GLY A 95 -9.18 -6.43 0.96
N ALA A 96 -8.52 -5.31 1.21
CA ALA A 96 -9.02 -3.97 0.94
C ALA A 96 -7.93 -3.06 0.37
N PHE A 97 -8.36 -1.98 -0.27
CA PHE A 97 -7.52 -1.02 -0.97
C PHE A 97 -7.97 0.41 -0.64
N LEU A 98 -7.02 1.27 -0.34
CA LEU A 98 -7.16 2.72 -0.30
C LEU A 98 -6.07 3.34 -1.15
N ILE A 99 -6.44 3.84 -2.32
CA ILE A 99 -5.53 4.52 -3.24
C ILE A 99 -6.01 5.94 -3.41
N ALA A 100 -5.09 6.90 -3.40
CA ALA A 100 -5.37 8.27 -3.82
C ALA A 100 -4.38 8.67 -4.90
N TYR A 101 -4.83 9.39 -5.92
CA TYR A 101 -3.99 9.75 -7.06
C TYR A 101 -4.49 11.00 -7.78
N GLN A 102 -3.57 11.71 -8.43
CA GLN A 102 -3.82 12.80 -9.36
C GLN A 102 -4.04 12.28 -10.80
N ARG A 103 -4.80 13.01 -11.62
CA ARG A 103 -5.14 12.63 -13.00
C ARG A 103 -3.90 12.36 -13.86
N ASP A 104 -2.97 13.31 -13.87
CA ASP A 104 -1.72 13.22 -14.62
C ASP A 104 -0.53 13.35 -13.67
N PHE A 105 0.48 12.53 -13.90
CA PHE A 105 1.80 12.74 -13.32
C PHE A 105 2.88 12.27 -14.29
N GLY A 106 3.81 13.15 -14.65
CA GLY A 106 4.88 12.82 -15.58
C GLY A 106 4.37 12.38 -16.96
N GLY A 107 3.22 12.87 -17.40
CA GLY A 107 2.58 12.49 -18.67
C GLY A 107 1.87 11.13 -18.65
N ILE A 108 1.69 10.54 -17.47
CA ILE A 108 0.94 9.30 -17.29
C ILE A 108 -0.51 9.63 -16.92
N ASP A 109 -1.45 9.17 -17.76
CA ASP A 109 -2.88 9.12 -17.45
C ASP A 109 -3.15 8.04 -16.37
N ASN A 110 -3.24 8.50 -15.12
CA ASN A 110 -3.45 7.61 -13.98
C ASN A 110 -4.86 6.99 -13.95
N PRO A 111 -5.96 7.69 -14.27
CA PRO A 111 -7.28 7.05 -14.42
C PRO A 111 -7.23 5.84 -15.35
N ARG A 112 -6.65 5.97 -16.56
CA ARG A 112 -6.53 4.86 -17.50
C ARG A 112 -5.71 3.70 -16.93
N PHE A 113 -4.64 4.00 -16.21
CA PHE A 113 -3.80 2.98 -15.57
C PHE A 113 -4.57 2.21 -14.49
N PHE A 114 -5.24 2.92 -13.58
CA PHE A 114 -5.99 2.29 -12.49
C PHE A 114 -7.22 1.55 -13.01
N ASP A 115 -7.91 2.04 -14.03
CA ASP A 115 -9.02 1.34 -14.68
C ASP A 115 -8.60 -0.04 -15.19
N ALA A 116 -7.52 -0.08 -15.97
CA ALA A 116 -6.98 -1.35 -16.48
C ALA A 116 -6.56 -2.30 -15.33
N TRP A 117 -6.02 -1.78 -14.23
CA TRP A 117 -5.67 -2.62 -13.09
C TRP A 117 -6.91 -3.15 -12.34
N ARG A 118 -7.96 -2.35 -12.18
CA ARG A 118 -9.22 -2.77 -11.54
C ARG A 118 -9.92 -3.88 -12.33
N GLU A 119 -9.84 -3.84 -13.65
CA GLU A 119 -10.36 -4.89 -14.54
C GLU A 119 -9.70 -6.26 -14.29
N THR A 120 -8.44 -6.29 -13.81
CA THR A 120 -7.78 -7.55 -13.41
C THR A 120 -8.33 -8.16 -12.12
N LYS A 121 -9.24 -7.45 -11.42
CA LYS A 121 -9.74 -7.80 -10.08
C LYS A 121 -11.27 -7.79 -10.05
N PRO A 122 -11.95 -8.68 -10.81
CA PRO A 122 -13.41 -8.70 -10.89
C PRO A 122 -14.10 -9.04 -9.56
N ALA A 123 -13.39 -9.69 -8.63
CA ALA A 123 -13.90 -10.03 -7.30
C ALA A 123 -13.81 -8.87 -6.28
N VAL A 124 -13.23 -7.73 -6.65
CA VAL A 124 -13.14 -6.55 -5.78
C VAL A 124 -14.23 -5.57 -6.17
N HIS A 125 -15.02 -5.12 -5.18
CA HIS A 125 -15.96 -4.03 -5.36
C HIS A 125 -15.21 -2.70 -5.25
N TRP A 126 -15.29 -1.88 -6.31
CA TRP A 126 -14.55 -0.64 -6.43
C TRP A 126 -15.45 0.59 -6.32
N VAL A 127 -15.04 1.58 -5.52
CA VAL A 127 -15.63 2.92 -5.49
C VAL A 127 -14.57 3.91 -5.93
N HIS A 128 -14.85 4.62 -7.03
CA HIS A 128 -14.00 5.67 -7.58
C HIS A 128 -14.69 7.01 -7.40
N SER A 129 -14.03 7.97 -6.76
CA SER A 129 -14.59 9.28 -6.44
C SER A 129 -13.55 10.38 -6.61
N GLU A 130 -13.92 11.48 -7.27
CA GLU A 130 -13.10 12.68 -7.31
C GLU A 130 -13.09 13.37 -5.93
N ILE A 131 -11.92 13.88 -5.52
CA ILE A 131 -11.76 14.56 -4.24
C ILE A 131 -12.35 15.96 -4.37
N ALA A 132 -13.48 16.21 -3.70
CA ALA A 132 -14.27 17.43 -3.87
C ALA A 132 -13.48 18.74 -3.72
N HIS A 133 -12.50 18.78 -2.82
CA HIS A 133 -11.68 19.97 -2.56
C HIS A 133 -10.36 19.99 -3.35
N MET A 134 -10.09 18.98 -4.18
CA MET A 134 -8.91 18.87 -5.04
C MET A 134 -9.28 18.32 -6.43
N PRO A 135 -9.89 19.12 -7.31
CA PRO A 135 -10.28 18.69 -8.65
C PRO A 135 -9.11 18.05 -9.42
N GLY A 136 -9.41 17.01 -10.20
CA GLY A 136 -8.40 16.20 -10.89
C GLY A 136 -7.64 15.23 -9.98
N ASN A 137 -8.03 15.08 -8.71
CA ASN A 137 -7.51 14.05 -7.81
C ASN A 137 -8.64 13.11 -7.40
N TYR A 138 -8.31 11.86 -7.15
CA TYR A 138 -9.28 10.80 -6.98
C TYR A 138 -8.94 9.91 -5.79
N TYR A 139 -9.97 9.47 -5.09
CA TYR A 139 -9.91 8.29 -4.24
C TYR A 139 -10.39 7.07 -5.01
N LEU A 140 -9.67 5.96 -4.83
CA LEU A 140 -10.07 4.63 -5.26
C LEU A 140 -10.08 3.70 -4.05
N PHE A 141 -11.29 3.33 -3.64
CA PHE A 141 -11.52 2.36 -2.58
C PHE A 141 -11.87 1.01 -3.20
N GLY A 142 -11.30 -0.06 -2.65
CA GLY A 142 -11.62 -1.42 -3.05
C GLY A 142 -11.79 -2.32 -1.85
N HIS A 143 -12.75 -3.24 -1.89
CA HIS A 143 -12.83 -4.31 -0.90
C HIS A 143 -13.35 -5.59 -1.55
N LYS A 144 -12.82 -6.73 -1.12
CA LYS A 144 -13.45 -8.01 -1.40
C LYS A 144 -14.69 -8.13 -0.51
N GLY A 145 -15.81 -8.60 -1.06
CA GLY A 145 -16.97 -8.92 -0.23
C GLY A 145 -16.61 -9.96 0.84
N PRO A 146 -17.37 -10.07 1.93
CA PRO A 146 -17.17 -11.18 2.87
C PRO A 146 -17.31 -12.50 2.11
N SER A 147 -16.28 -13.34 2.22
CA SER A 147 -16.29 -14.74 1.74
C SER A 147 -17.31 -15.57 2.48
#